data_AF-A0AAV3ZLX1-F1
#
_entry.id   AF-A0AAV3ZLX1-F1
#
_cell.length_a   1.000
_cell.length_b   1.000
_cell.length_c   1.000
_cell.angle_alpha   90.00
_cell.angle_beta   90.00
_cell.angle_gamma   90.00
#
_symmetry.space_group_name_H-M   'P 1'
#
loop_
_entity.id
_entity.type
_entity.pdbx_description
1 polymer ?
#
loop_
_entity_poly.entity_id
_entity_poly.type
_entity_poly.pdbx_seq_one_letter_code
_entity_poly.pdbx_strand_id
1 'polypeptide(L)'
;MSRWPLIAVFIHLASVANVIHGYPEYIALIPNGLNLVDPCHPEITWHGVGHLNPDGGGALNVFGIDFVTACRYWSQELCQKDSDGVNENDLQC
;
A
#
# COMPACT_ATOMS: atom_id res chain seq x y z
N MET A 1 42.91 -2.06 -15.93
CA MET A 1 42.11 -2.46 -14.76
C MET A 1 40.79 -3.04 -15.29
N SER A 2 40.48 -4.30 -14.97
CA SER A 2 39.32 -5.01 -15.56
C SER A 2 38.00 -4.46 -15.02
N ARG A 3 37.05 -4.10 -15.90
CA ARG A 3 35.73 -3.55 -15.53
C ARG A 3 34.66 -4.62 -15.25
N TRP A 4 35.01 -5.91 -15.40
CA TRP A 4 34.15 -7.05 -15.12
C TRP A 4 33.36 -7.02 -13.79
N PRO A 5 33.96 -6.65 -12.64
CA PRO A 5 33.20 -6.62 -11.38
C PRO A 5 32.09 -5.56 -11.38
N LEU A 6 32.30 -4.41 -12.04
CA LEU A 6 31.27 -3.38 -12.14
C LEU A 6 30.12 -3.82 -13.06
N ILE A 7 30.45 -4.50 -14.16
CA ILE A 7 29.45 -5.06 -15.09
C ILE A 7 28.62 -6.14 -14.39
N ALA A 8 29.26 -7.04 -13.63
CA ALA A 8 28.56 -8.08 -12.88
C ALA A 8 27.62 -7.52 -11.80
N VAL A 9 28.04 -6.46 -11.08
CA VAL A 9 27.19 -5.76 -10.10
C VAL A 9 25.99 -5.10 -10.78
N PHE A 10 26.19 -4.45 -11.93
CA PHE A 10 25.10 -3.85 -12.70
C PHE A 10 24.08 -4.89 -13.17
N ILE A 11 24.54 -6.05 -13.66
CA ILE A 11 23.66 -7.14 -14.09
C ILE A 11 22.86 -7.70 -12.90
N HIS A 12 23.51 -7.88 -11.74
CA HIS A 12 22.81 -8.31 -10.53
C HIS A 12 21.73 -7.31 -10.12
N LEU A 13 22.05 -6.02 -9.99
CA LEU A 13 21.09 -4.98 -9.62
C LEU A 13 19.89 -4.90 -10.59
N ALA A 14 20.15 -4.97 -11.90
CA ALA A 14 19.10 -4.98 -12.91
C ALA A 14 18.18 -6.21 -12.79
N SER A 15 18.71 -7.39 -12.45
CA SER A 15 17.91 -8.60 -12.28
C SER A 15 16.96 -8.52 -11.06
N VAL A 16 17.41 -7.95 -9.94
CA VAL A 16 16.58 -7.82 -8.72
C VAL A 16 15.50 -6.75 -8.84
N ALA A 17 15.71 -5.73 -9.68
CA ALA A 17 14.72 -4.68 -9.89
C ALA A 17 13.41 -5.20 -10.50
N ASN A 18 13.44 -6.31 -11.25
CA ASN A 18 12.26 -6.91 -11.86
C ASN A 18 11.37 -7.71 -10.88
N VAL A 19 11.80 -7.89 -9.63
CA VAL A 19 11.05 -8.70 -8.64
C VAL A 19 10.35 -7.85 -7.58
N ILE A 20 10.46 -6.51 -7.64
CA ILE A 20 9.98 -5.58 -6.62
C ILE A 20 8.99 -4.58 -7.23
N HIS A 21 7.97 -5.07 -7.92
CA HIS A 21 6.92 -4.23 -8.47
C HIS A 21 5.86 -3.91 -7.42
N GLY A 22 5.66 -2.62 -7.14
CA GLY A 22 4.43 -2.11 -6.53
C GLY A 22 3.33 -2.03 -7.58
N TYR A 23 2.09 -2.25 -7.16
CA TYR A 23 0.92 -2.23 -8.02
C TYR A 23 -0.02 -1.09 -7.58
N PRO A 24 0.32 0.17 -7.90
CA PRO A 24 -0.46 1.33 -7.49
C PRO A 24 -1.90 1.28 -8.01
N GLU A 25 -2.18 0.54 -9.09
CA GLU A 25 -3.53 0.37 -9.65
C GLU A 25 -4.53 -0.29 -8.69
N TYR A 26 -4.08 -1.06 -7.68
CA TYR A 26 -5.00 -1.67 -6.72
C TYR A 26 -5.78 -0.64 -5.90
N ILE A 27 -5.22 0.55 -5.70
CA ILE A 27 -5.92 1.64 -5.01
C ILE A 27 -7.20 2.07 -5.74
N ALA A 28 -7.23 1.94 -7.06
CA ALA A 28 -8.37 2.29 -7.88
C ALA A 28 -9.49 1.23 -7.84
N LEU A 29 -9.20 0.03 -7.31
CA LEU A 29 -10.22 -1.00 -7.08
C LEU A 29 -11.02 -0.76 -5.80
N ILE A 30 -10.55 0.12 -4.92
CA ILE A 30 -11.20 0.49 -3.67
C ILE A 30 -12.10 1.71 -3.96
N PRO A 31 -13.40 1.67 -3.63
CA PRO A 31 -14.26 2.85 -3.73
C PRO A 31 -13.63 4.04 -2.99
N ASN A 32 -13.52 5.18 -3.67
CA ASN A 32 -12.90 6.41 -3.15
C ASN A 32 -11.41 6.30 -2.74
N GLY A 33 -10.70 5.22 -3.11
CA GLY A 33 -9.33 4.96 -2.63
C GLY A 33 -8.29 6.03 -3.00
N LEU A 34 -8.55 6.84 -4.04
CA LEU A 34 -7.65 7.94 -4.45
C LEU A 34 -7.89 9.26 -3.70
N ASN A 35 -8.98 9.39 -2.94
CA ASN A 35 -9.36 10.64 -2.28
C ASN A 35 -9.45 10.48 -0.75
N LEU A 36 -8.71 9.54 -0.18
CA LEU A 36 -8.61 9.41 1.28
C LEU A 36 -7.65 10.48 1.82
N VAL A 37 -8.05 11.13 2.89
CA VAL A 37 -7.24 12.14 3.60
C VAL A 37 -6.95 11.66 5.00
N ASP A 38 -5.80 12.05 5.55
CA ASP A 38 -5.49 11.85 6.97
C ASP A 38 -6.53 12.63 7.82
N PRO A 39 -7.25 11.97 8.75
CA PRO A 39 -8.23 12.62 9.61
C PRO A 39 -7.65 13.73 10.50
N CYS A 40 -6.39 13.61 10.93
CA CYS A 40 -5.68 14.59 11.76
C CYS A 40 -4.98 15.67 10.91
N HIS A 41 -4.64 15.37 9.65
CA HIS A 41 -3.95 16.27 8.72
C HIS A 41 -4.63 16.28 7.35
N PRO A 42 -5.78 16.97 7.18
CA PRO A 42 -6.58 16.93 5.95
C PRO A 42 -5.85 17.39 4.68
N GLU A 43 -4.71 18.05 4.81
CA GLU A 43 -3.80 18.41 3.73
C GLU A 43 -3.01 17.22 3.16
N ILE A 44 -2.93 16.11 3.90
CA ILE A 44 -2.22 14.89 3.51
C ILE A 44 -3.22 13.91 2.88
N THR A 45 -2.98 13.58 1.61
CA THR A 45 -3.72 12.51 0.93
C THR A 45 -3.06 11.16 1.26
N TRP A 46 -3.87 10.19 1.70
CA TRP A 46 -3.41 8.87 2.10
C TRP A 46 -3.46 7.88 0.92
N HIS A 47 -2.40 7.87 0.11
CA HIS A 47 -2.30 6.97 -1.04
C HIS A 47 -2.04 5.50 -0.65
N GLY A 48 -1.52 5.26 0.54
CA GLY A 48 -1.22 3.94 1.09
C GLY A 48 -2.38 3.34 1.90
N VAL A 49 -3.59 3.23 1.35
CA VAL A 49 -4.82 2.86 2.09
C VAL A 49 -4.69 1.61 2.97
N GLY A 50 -3.94 0.60 2.51
CA GLY A 50 -3.68 -0.64 3.26
C GLY A 50 -2.41 -0.65 4.10
N HIS A 51 -1.75 0.48 4.26
CA HIS A 51 -0.44 0.60 4.89
C HIS A 51 -0.46 1.66 5.99
N LEU A 52 0.45 1.50 6.96
CA LEU A 52 0.72 2.52 7.98
C LEU A 52 1.49 3.73 7.43
N ASN A 53 2.13 3.57 6.26
CA ASN A 53 2.79 4.66 5.55
C ASN A 53 1.78 5.29 4.56
N PRO A 54 1.51 6.61 4.61
CA PRO A 54 0.63 7.28 3.65
C PRO A 54 1.10 7.19 2.20
N ASP A 55 2.40 6.99 1.94
CA ASP A 55 2.93 6.76 0.59
C ASP A 55 2.84 5.29 0.14
N GLY A 56 2.37 4.39 1.03
CA GLY A 56 2.28 2.96 0.79
C GLY A 56 3.55 2.17 1.15
N GLY A 57 3.48 0.84 0.97
CA GLY A 57 4.55 -0.08 1.35
C GLY A 57 4.74 -0.24 2.85
N GLY A 58 5.70 -1.08 3.25
CA GLY A 58 5.94 -1.36 4.67
C GLY A 58 4.81 -2.15 5.33
N ALA A 59 4.63 -1.94 6.63
CA ALA A 59 3.64 -2.65 7.44
C ALA A 59 2.19 -2.31 7.01
N LEU A 60 1.32 -3.32 7.06
CA LEU A 60 -0.10 -3.17 6.77
C LEU A 60 -0.85 -2.58 7.98
N ASN A 61 -1.86 -1.77 7.73
CA ASN A 61 -2.86 -1.41 8.73
C ASN A 61 -3.96 -2.50 8.79
N VAL A 62 -4.98 -2.31 9.65
CA VAL A 62 -6.07 -3.28 9.81
C VAL A 62 -6.80 -3.53 8.48
N PHE A 63 -7.13 -2.45 7.75
CA PHE A 63 -7.73 -2.54 6.43
C PHE A 63 -6.90 -3.39 5.46
N GLY A 64 -5.58 -3.15 5.38
CA GLY A 64 -4.68 -3.91 4.51
C GLY A 64 -4.63 -5.40 4.83
N ILE A 65 -4.70 -5.75 6.12
CA ILE A 65 -4.77 -7.15 6.57
C ILE A 65 -6.09 -7.79 6.13
N ASP A 66 -7.22 -7.10 6.32
CA ASP A 66 -8.53 -7.57 5.88
C ASP A 66 -8.63 -7.68 4.35
N PHE A 67 -8.06 -6.73 3.61
CA PHE A 67 -8.03 -6.75 2.14
C PHE A 67 -7.22 -7.93 1.61
N VAL A 68 -6.06 -8.23 2.20
CA VAL A 68 -5.27 -9.42 1.85
C VAL A 68 -6.02 -10.71 2.19
N THR A 69 -6.70 -10.75 3.33
CA THR A 69 -7.52 -11.89 3.77
C THR A 69 -8.71 -12.12 2.83
N ALA A 70 -9.29 -11.05 2.30
CA ALA A 70 -10.32 -11.08 1.26
C ALA A 70 -9.77 -11.33 -0.16
N CYS A 71 -8.57 -11.91 -0.27
CA CYS A 71 -7.90 -12.18 -1.55
C CYS A 71 -7.71 -10.94 -2.45
N ARG A 72 -7.57 -9.74 -1.86
CA ARG A 72 -7.41 -8.45 -2.56
C ARG A 72 -8.60 -8.11 -3.46
N TYR A 73 -9.80 -8.53 -3.06
CA TYR A 73 -11.03 -8.25 -3.76
C TYR A 73 -11.95 -7.39 -2.90
N TRP A 74 -12.57 -6.37 -3.52
CA TRP A 74 -13.60 -5.56 -2.87
C TRP A 74 -14.91 -6.35 -2.76
N SER A 75 -14.99 -7.21 -1.74
CA SER A 75 -16.16 -8.05 -1.46
C SER A 75 -17.20 -7.30 -0.63
N GLN A 76 -18.43 -7.81 -0.61
CA GLN A 76 -19.47 -7.30 0.30
C GLN A 76 -19.06 -7.45 1.77
N GLU A 77 -18.37 -8.54 2.13
CA GLU A 77 -17.87 -8.77 3.49
C GLU A 77 -16.81 -7.73 3.88
N LEU A 78 -15.86 -7.46 2.99
CA LEU A 78 -14.85 -6.43 3.22
C LEU A 78 -15.50 -5.05 3.35
N CYS A 79 -16.44 -4.74 2.44
CA CYS A 79 -17.23 -3.52 2.51
C CYS A 79 -17.92 -3.39 3.88
N GLN A 80 -18.56 -4.44 4.39
CA GLN A 80 -19.21 -4.43 5.71
C GLN A 80 -18.24 -4.26 6.88
N LYS A 81 -16.99 -4.72 6.75
CA LYS A 81 -15.93 -4.47 7.74
C LYS A 81 -15.41 -3.03 7.69
N ASP A 82 -15.30 -2.47 6.48
CA ASP A 82 -14.84 -1.11 6.20
C ASP A 82 -15.94 -0.05 6.37
N SER A 83 -17.20 -0.47 6.42
CA SER A 83 -18.36 0.39 6.62
C SER A 83 -18.35 0.93 8.05
N ASP A 84 -17.72 2.09 8.22
CA ASP A 84 -18.06 3.13 9.19
C ASP A 84 -17.84 2.80 10.69
N GLY A 85 -16.91 1.90 11.00
CA GLY A 85 -16.32 1.83 12.33
C GLY A 85 -15.10 2.74 12.37
N VAL A 86 -15.18 3.89 13.06
CA VAL A 86 -13.98 4.62 13.47
C VAL A 86 -13.10 3.66 14.26
N ASN A 87 -12.11 3.11 13.57
CA ASN A 87 -11.05 2.30 14.11
C ASN A 87 -10.34 3.17 15.13
N GLU A 88 -10.21 2.65 16.35
CA GLU A 88 -9.49 3.30 17.46
C GLU A 88 -8.06 3.72 17.10
N ASN A 89 -7.49 3.13 16.04
CA ASN A 89 -6.19 3.50 15.47
C ASN A 89 -6.24 4.61 14.40
N ASP A 90 -7.40 4.94 13.81
CA ASP A 90 -7.56 6.04 12.84
C ASP A 90 -7.96 7.37 13.52
N LEU A 91 -8.33 7.35 14.80
CA LEU A 91 -8.76 8.53 15.56
C LEU A 91 -7.75 9.06 16.59
N GLN A 92 -6.56 8.49 16.71
CA GLN A 92 -5.58 9.04 17.63
C GLN A 92 -4.81 10.19 16.97
N CYS A 93 -5.41 11.38 16.98
CA CYS A 93 -4.61 12.53 17.37
C CYS A 93 -4.46 12.45 18.91
#